data_AF-A0A818XCH3-F1
#
_entry.id   AF-A0A818XCH3-F1
#
_cell.length_a   1.000
_cell.length_b   1.000
_cell.length_c   1.000
_cell.angle_alpha   90.00
_cell.angle_beta   90.00
_cell.angle_gamma   90.00
#
_symmetry.space_group_name_H-M   'P 1'
#
loop_
_entity.id
_entity.type
_entity.pdbx_description
1 polymer ?
#
loop_
_entity_poly.entity_id
_entity_poly.type
_entity_poly.pdbx_seq_one_letter_code
_entity_poly.pdbx_strand_id
1 'polypeptide(L)'
;MSTRCVFCTTLCTGYACTQCNQINRGLKFTRLLQRLEKCSESIMYYDEINFVVQRVRQIESIMIPLQFHPTQVFDEKKHVIDVEAKKYLEKATGDIHHLVPVDVIADGNCLYHSIILLMNNPSVTTSELRVRTIIELVTNENYYQTMYSQYVGPIDIAIKAICKNCTFSELYEIAALCNVLQCNIQSIYPKIDFQHYMAILNNVFTPVPPIIANCNISILWSHTLNEKDARETNNGTWSPNHFVPLMSPAILNETLHGIISAGKVIKR
;
A
#
# COMPACT_ATOMS: atom_id res chain seq x y z
N MET A 1 23.34 9.10 -29.62
CA MET A 1 23.21 7.63 -29.54
C MET A 1 21.73 7.30 -29.41
N SER A 2 21.16 6.47 -30.29
CA SER A 2 19.77 6.01 -30.15
C SER A 2 19.66 4.99 -29.02
N THR A 3 18.69 5.13 -28.12
CA THR A 3 18.40 4.17 -27.04
C THR A 3 16.98 3.62 -27.19
N ARG A 4 16.67 2.45 -26.62
CA ARG A 4 15.30 1.89 -26.68
C ARG A 4 14.38 2.61 -25.71
N CYS A 5 13.17 2.95 -26.14
CA CYS A 5 12.14 3.54 -25.30
C CYS A 5 11.80 2.63 -24.12
N VAL A 6 11.72 3.21 -22.92
CA VAL A 6 11.43 2.48 -21.67
C VAL A 6 10.03 1.86 -21.65
N PHE A 7 9.10 2.36 -22.46
CA PHE A 7 7.71 1.89 -22.50
C PHE A 7 7.40 0.88 -23.63
N CYS A 8 8.11 0.93 -24.78
CA CYS A 8 7.66 0.21 -25.98
C CYS A 8 8.79 -0.33 -26.90
N THR A 9 10.05 -0.30 -26.48
CA THR A 9 11.23 -0.83 -27.21
C THR A 9 11.68 -0.09 -28.49
N THR A 10 10.87 0.83 -29.03
CA THR A 10 11.24 1.67 -30.19
C THR A 10 12.54 2.46 -29.93
N LEU A 11 13.43 2.55 -30.91
CA LEU A 11 14.62 3.41 -30.80
C LEU A 11 14.22 4.89 -30.77
N CYS A 12 14.78 5.63 -29.83
CA CYS A 12 14.57 7.06 -29.64
C CYS A 12 15.84 7.76 -29.14
N THR A 13 15.88 9.09 -29.27
CA THR A 13 17.01 9.91 -28.80
C THR A 13 17.00 10.14 -27.29
N GLY A 14 15.85 9.93 -26.62
CA GLY A 14 15.68 10.00 -25.17
C GLY A 14 15.18 8.70 -24.56
N TYR A 15 14.65 8.75 -23.34
CA TYR A 15 14.12 7.58 -22.63
C TYR A 15 12.71 7.17 -23.08
N ALA A 16 11.94 8.10 -23.61
CA ALA A 16 10.59 7.89 -24.13
C ALA A 16 10.52 8.31 -25.60
N CYS A 17 9.89 7.49 -26.44
CA CYS A 17 9.62 7.88 -27.83
C CYS A 17 8.44 8.87 -27.88
N THR A 18 8.32 9.59 -28.99
CA THR A 18 7.27 10.60 -29.19
C THR A 18 5.86 10.03 -28.96
N GLN A 19 5.59 8.80 -29.42
CA GLN A 19 4.29 8.16 -29.25
C GLN A 19 3.99 7.83 -27.78
N CYS A 20 4.96 7.25 -27.06
CA CYS A 20 4.78 6.92 -25.65
C CYS A 20 4.77 8.14 -24.72
N ASN A 21 5.23 9.30 -25.19
CA ASN A 21 5.03 10.54 -24.44
C ASN A 21 3.57 11.01 -24.45
N GLN A 22 2.81 10.68 -25.50
CA GLN A 22 1.43 11.14 -25.70
C GLN A 22 0.36 10.23 -25.06
N ILE A 23 0.71 9.02 -24.66
CA ILE A 23 -0.27 8.12 -23.99
C ILE A 23 -0.58 8.61 -22.57
N ASN A 24 -1.77 8.28 -22.08
CA ASN A 24 -2.21 8.68 -20.74
C ASN A 24 -1.33 8.06 -19.62
N ARG A 25 -1.34 8.71 -18.45
CA ARG A 25 -0.52 8.35 -17.28
C ARG A 25 -0.72 6.91 -16.83
N GLY A 26 -1.96 6.46 -16.66
CA GLY A 26 -2.27 5.09 -16.25
C GLY A 26 -1.63 4.06 -17.19
N LEU A 27 -1.78 4.24 -18.50
CA LEU A 27 -1.20 3.34 -19.51
C LEU A 27 0.34 3.37 -19.52
N LYS A 28 0.97 4.51 -19.21
CA LYS A 28 2.44 4.58 -19.02
C LYS A 28 2.86 3.64 -17.90
N PHE A 29 2.20 3.71 -16.74
CA PHE A 29 2.52 2.86 -15.59
C PHE A 29 2.21 1.38 -15.84
N THR A 30 1.11 1.05 -16.51
CA THR A 30 0.84 -0.34 -16.93
C THR A 30 1.95 -0.89 -17.82
N ARG A 31 2.43 -0.13 -18.81
CA ARG A 31 3.54 -0.56 -19.67
C ARG A 31 4.86 -0.67 -18.93
N LEU A 32 5.12 0.21 -17.96
CA LEU A 32 6.30 0.10 -17.10
C LEU A 32 6.25 -1.16 -16.24
N LEU A 33 5.11 -1.47 -15.63
CA LEU A 33 4.94 -2.69 -14.84
C LEU A 33 5.17 -3.93 -15.70
N GLN A 34 4.57 -4.01 -16.90
CA GLN A 34 4.80 -5.10 -17.85
C GLN A 34 6.27 -5.23 -18.26
N ARG A 35 7.00 -4.10 -18.34
CA ARG A 35 8.44 -4.13 -18.65
C ARG A 35 9.25 -4.65 -17.47
N LEU A 36 8.95 -4.22 -16.25
CA LEU A 36 9.59 -4.66 -15.01
C LEU A 36 9.32 -6.15 -14.75
N GLU A 37 8.09 -6.61 -15.00
CA GLU A 37 7.71 -8.02 -14.92
C GLU A 37 8.57 -8.88 -15.84
N LYS A 38 8.74 -8.50 -17.11
CA LYS A 38 9.64 -9.20 -18.04
C LYS A 38 11.10 -9.21 -17.56
N CYS A 39 11.57 -8.12 -16.96
CA CYS A 39 12.91 -8.09 -16.36
C CYS A 39 13.03 -9.06 -15.18
N SER A 40 11.98 -9.22 -14.37
CA SER A 40 11.94 -10.15 -13.23
C SER A 40 12.07 -11.64 -13.62
N GLU A 41 11.81 -11.98 -14.88
CA GLU A 41 11.94 -13.35 -15.41
C GLU A 41 13.37 -13.69 -15.84
N SER A 42 14.24 -12.68 -16.01
CA SER A 42 15.62 -12.85 -16.43
C SER A 42 16.49 -13.48 -15.34
N ILE A 43 17.56 -14.17 -15.75
CA ILE A 43 18.62 -14.62 -14.82
C ILE A 43 19.35 -13.39 -14.24
N MET A 44 19.48 -12.32 -15.02
CA MET A 44 20.09 -11.05 -14.62
C MET A 44 19.02 -10.03 -14.21
N TYR A 45 17.94 -10.49 -13.57
CA TYR A 45 16.76 -9.67 -13.28
C TYR A 45 17.09 -8.38 -12.53
N TYR A 46 18.03 -8.45 -11.59
CA TYR A 46 18.38 -7.33 -10.73
C TYR A 46 18.98 -6.17 -11.54
N ASP A 47 19.97 -6.46 -12.40
CA ASP A 47 20.59 -5.46 -13.27
C ASP A 47 19.59 -4.86 -14.27
N GLU A 48 18.72 -5.70 -14.82
CA GLU A 48 17.69 -5.24 -15.77
C GLU A 48 16.64 -4.35 -15.14
N ILE A 49 16.15 -4.70 -13.94
CA ILE A 49 15.20 -3.89 -13.17
C ILE A 49 15.85 -2.56 -12.80
N ASN A 50 17.07 -2.59 -12.26
CA ASN A 50 17.80 -1.37 -11.88
C ASN A 50 18.00 -0.46 -13.10
N PHE A 51 18.43 -1.02 -14.24
CA PHE A 51 18.56 -0.27 -15.49
C PHE A 51 17.25 0.41 -15.92
N VAL A 52 16.11 -0.28 -15.84
CA VAL A 52 14.80 0.31 -16.15
C VAL A 52 14.47 1.43 -15.17
N VAL A 53 14.61 1.19 -13.85
CA VAL A 53 14.32 2.17 -12.80
C VAL A 53 15.16 3.43 -12.96
N GLN A 54 16.47 3.32 -13.17
CA GLN A 54 17.33 4.49 -13.36
C GLN A 54 16.91 5.36 -14.56
N ARG A 55 16.42 4.73 -15.64
CA ARG A 55 15.93 5.46 -16.81
C ARG A 55 14.57 6.11 -16.57
N VAL A 56 13.66 5.43 -15.86
CA VAL A 56 12.34 5.99 -15.52
C VAL A 56 12.48 7.21 -14.61
N ARG A 57 13.44 7.20 -13.67
CA ARG A 57 13.71 8.33 -12.77
C ARG A 57 14.07 9.63 -13.49
N GLN A 58 14.55 9.55 -14.73
CA GLN A 58 14.85 10.73 -15.56
C GLN A 58 13.62 11.27 -16.32
N ILE A 59 12.45 10.65 -16.18
CA ILE A 59 11.22 11.05 -16.85
C ILE A 59 10.35 11.86 -15.88
N GLU A 60 10.44 13.19 -15.98
CA GLU A 60 9.71 14.12 -15.09
C GLU A 60 8.22 13.79 -14.98
N SER A 61 7.54 13.53 -16.11
CA SER A 61 6.10 13.22 -16.12
C SER A 61 5.71 11.96 -15.32
N ILE A 62 6.65 11.05 -15.07
CA ILE A 62 6.47 9.87 -14.23
C ILE A 62 6.81 10.20 -12.77
N MET A 63 7.87 10.97 -12.54
CA MET A 63 8.37 11.27 -11.20
C MET A 63 7.60 12.37 -10.45
N ILE A 64 6.54 12.93 -11.05
CA ILE A 64 5.63 13.86 -10.36
C ILE A 64 5.13 13.20 -9.06
N PRO A 65 5.32 13.83 -7.88
CA PRO A 65 4.83 13.30 -6.60
C PRO A 65 3.32 13.07 -6.60
N LEU A 66 2.88 12.05 -5.88
CA LEU A 66 1.45 11.82 -5.66
C LEU A 66 0.92 12.80 -4.63
N GLN A 67 -0.24 13.39 -4.91
CA GLN A 67 -0.98 14.18 -3.95
C GLN A 67 -1.91 13.25 -3.18
N PHE A 68 -1.54 12.90 -1.95
CA PHE A 68 -2.28 11.95 -1.12
C PHE A 68 -3.04 12.69 -0.01
N HIS A 69 -4.36 12.73 -0.15
CA HIS A 69 -5.29 13.32 0.82
C HIS A 69 -6.35 12.27 1.17
N PRO A 70 -6.08 11.38 2.14
CA PRO A 70 -6.94 10.23 2.38
C PRO A 70 -8.30 10.61 2.96
N THR A 71 -9.35 9.98 2.44
CA THR A 71 -10.66 9.90 3.09
C THR A 71 -10.58 8.84 4.17
N GLN A 72 -10.72 9.23 5.43
CA GLN A 72 -10.54 8.33 6.58
C GLN A 72 -11.82 8.11 7.39
N VAL A 73 -12.95 8.63 6.92
CA VAL A 73 -14.26 8.45 7.57
C VAL A 73 -15.05 7.43 6.76
N PHE A 74 -15.56 6.42 7.45
CA PHE A 74 -16.43 5.41 6.88
C PHE A 74 -17.76 6.03 6.44
N ASP A 75 -18.19 5.72 5.22
CA ASP A 75 -19.45 6.16 4.63
C ASP A 75 -20.20 4.92 4.15
N GLU A 76 -21.24 4.52 4.86
CA GLU A 76 -22.05 3.32 4.57
C GLU A 76 -22.69 3.32 3.16
N LYS A 77 -22.76 4.48 2.49
CA LYS A 77 -23.28 4.59 1.13
C LYS A 77 -22.23 4.31 0.07
N LYS A 78 -20.94 4.37 0.43
CA LYS A 78 -19.81 4.21 -0.48
C LYS A 78 -18.93 3.01 -0.15
N HIS A 79 -18.87 2.64 1.12
CA HIS A 79 -17.96 1.65 1.65
C HIS A 79 -18.73 0.44 2.15
N VAL A 80 -18.13 -0.73 1.95
CA VAL A 80 -18.63 -2.02 2.46
C VAL A 80 -17.68 -2.46 3.56
N ILE A 81 -18.23 -2.97 4.67
CA ILE A 81 -17.42 -3.50 5.76
C ILE A 81 -16.89 -4.88 5.36
N ASP A 82 -15.58 -5.11 5.50
CA ASP A 82 -15.02 -6.45 5.40
C ASP A 82 -15.31 -7.21 6.71
N VAL A 83 -16.27 -8.14 6.63
CA VAL A 83 -16.75 -8.91 7.78
C VAL A 83 -15.73 -9.91 8.32
N GLU A 84 -14.83 -10.42 7.48
CA GLU A 84 -13.76 -11.33 7.95
C GLU A 84 -12.63 -10.53 8.57
N ALA A 85 -12.20 -9.43 7.92
CA ALA A 85 -11.22 -8.52 8.49
C ALA A 85 -11.66 -7.93 9.83
N LYS A 86 -12.97 -7.71 10.04
CA LYS A 86 -13.49 -7.29 11.35
C LYS A 86 -13.18 -8.30 12.46
N LYS A 87 -13.30 -9.60 12.21
CA LYS A 87 -12.94 -10.65 13.19
C LYS A 87 -11.44 -10.70 13.46
N TYR A 88 -10.62 -10.36 12.47
CA TYR A 88 -9.18 -10.23 12.63
C TYR A 88 -8.80 -8.98 13.42
N LEU A 89 -9.50 -7.87 13.21
CA LEU A 89 -9.32 -6.63 13.96
C LEU A 89 -9.59 -6.81 15.46
N GLU A 90 -10.59 -7.61 15.83
CA GLU A 90 -10.88 -7.98 17.23
C GLU A 90 -9.71 -8.67 17.95
N LYS A 91 -8.76 -9.23 17.19
CA LYS A 91 -7.57 -9.92 17.70
C LYS A 91 -6.31 -9.05 17.62
N ALA A 92 -6.41 -7.84 17.08
CA ALA A 92 -5.31 -6.89 17.08
C ALA A 92 -5.13 -6.25 18.46
N THR A 93 -4.12 -5.38 18.60
CA THR A 93 -3.87 -4.68 19.86
C THR A 93 -3.79 -3.19 19.71
N GLY A 94 -4.04 -2.50 20.82
CA GLY A 94 -4.13 -1.05 20.87
C GLY A 94 -5.58 -0.57 20.83
N ASP A 95 -5.74 0.75 20.89
CA ASP A 95 -7.04 1.40 20.76
C ASP A 95 -7.38 1.60 19.28
N ILE A 96 -7.71 0.50 18.60
CA ILE A 96 -8.00 0.46 17.16
C ILE A 96 -9.29 -0.31 16.82
N HIS A 97 -9.90 -0.95 17.81
CA HIS A 97 -11.10 -1.78 17.64
C HIS A 97 -12.35 -0.98 17.27
N HIS A 98 -12.31 0.35 17.47
CA HIS A 98 -13.35 1.26 17.06
C HIS A 98 -13.33 1.57 15.55
N LEU A 99 -12.23 1.23 14.86
CA LEU A 99 -12.09 1.44 13.42
C LEU A 99 -12.88 0.40 12.62
N VAL A 100 -13.22 0.77 11.38
CA VAL A 100 -14.00 -0.04 10.45
C VAL A 100 -13.11 -0.54 9.32
N PRO A 101 -12.88 -1.86 9.18
CA PRO A 101 -12.19 -2.41 8.02
C PRO A 101 -13.09 -2.35 6.79
N VAL A 102 -12.57 -1.78 5.71
CA VAL A 102 -13.33 -1.60 4.46
C VAL A 102 -12.90 -2.63 3.42
N ASP A 103 -13.88 -3.28 2.81
CA ASP A 103 -13.68 -4.30 1.78
C ASP A 103 -12.98 -3.73 0.54
N VAL A 104 -11.98 -4.46 0.05
CA VAL A 104 -11.26 -4.16 -1.18
C VAL A 104 -10.98 -5.45 -1.94
N ILE A 105 -10.69 -5.32 -3.23
CA ILE A 105 -10.47 -6.49 -4.09
C ILE A 105 -9.23 -7.27 -3.62
N ALA A 106 -9.40 -8.57 -3.37
CA ALA A 106 -8.36 -9.49 -2.93
C ALA A 106 -7.64 -10.22 -4.09
N ASP A 107 -7.03 -9.47 -5.01
CA ASP A 107 -6.38 -9.98 -6.23
C ASP A 107 -4.84 -9.93 -6.16
N GLY A 108 -4.27 -9.85 -4.96
CA GLY A 108 -2.84 -9.59 -4.75
C GLY A 108 -2.41 -8.12 -4.94
N ASN A 109 -3.30 -7.22 -5.36
CA ASN A 109 -3.09 -5.76 -5.31
C ASN A 109 -3.84 -5.10 -4.13
N CYS A 110 -4.36 -5.86 -3.17
CA CYS A 110 -5.20 -5.36 -2.08
C CYS A 110 -4.58 -4.19 -1.28
N LEU A 111 -3.25 -4.16 -1.08
CA LEU A 111 -2.56 -3.00 -0.49
C LEU A 111 -2.80 -1.73 -1.33
N TYR A 112 -2.62 -1.82 -2.65
CA TYR A 112 -2.81 -0.69 -3.56
C TYR A 112 -4.28 -0.32 -3.75
N HIS A 113 -5.18 -1.31 -3.77
CA HIS A 113 -6.63 -1.05 -3.77
C HIS A 113 -7.05 -0.28 -2.51
N SER A 114 -6.50 -0.65 -1.35
CA SER A 114 -6.70 0.08 -0.08
C SER A 114 -6.30 1.55 -0.20
N ILE A 115 -5.14 1.83 -0.79
CA ILE A 115 -4.69 3.21 -1.00
C ILE A 115 -5.58 3.95 -2.00
N ILE A 116 -5.95 3.35 -3.13
CA ILE A 116 -6.83 4.00 -4.13
C ILE A 116 -8.19 4.34 -3.52
N LEU A 117 -8.75 3.44 -2.71
CA LEU A 117 -10.00 3.66 -1.99
C LEU A 117 -9.85 4.87 -1.05
N LEU A 118 -8.78 4.93 -0.26
CA LEU A 118 -8.49 6.08 0.61
C LEU A 118 -8.26 7.38 -0.19
N MET A 119 -7.59 7.31 -1.34
CA MET A 119 -7.33 8.49 -2.20
C MET A 119 -8.60 9.09 -2.79
N ASN A 120 -9.62 8.26 -3.03
CA ASN A 120 -10.82 8.62 -3.79
C ASN A 120 -10.49 9.34 -5.12
N ASN A 121 -9.41 8.91 -5.78
CA ASN A 121 -8.92 9.51 -7.02
C ASN A 121 -8.90 8.45 -8.15
N PRO A 122 -9.85 8.51 -9.09
CA PRO A 122 -9.99 7.50 -10.15
C PRO A 122 -8.85 7.54 -11.18
N SER A 123 -7.99 8.56 -11.17
CA SER A 123 -6.87 8.67 -12.12
C SER A 123 -5.63 7.86 -11.71
N VAL A 124 -5.52 7.46 -10.44
CA VAL A 124 -4.42 6.65 -9.93
C VAL A 124 -4.78 5.18 -10.03
N THR A 125 -3.85 4.37 -10.52
CA THR A 125 -4.04 2.93 -10.75
C THR A 125 -3.18 2.10 -9.81
N THR A 126 -3.54 0.83 -9.60
CA THR A 126 -2.71 -0.09 -8.81
C THR A 126 -1.33 -0.28 -9.44
N SER A 127 -1.26 -0.31 -10.79
CA SER A 127 0.01 -0.36 -11.52
C SER A 127 0.88 0.87 -11.24
N GLU A 128 0.29 2.06 -11.11
CA GLU A 128 1.06 3.26 -10.78
C GLU A 128 1.65 3.18 -9.37
N LEU A 129 0.84 2.83 -8.37
CA LEU A 129 1.33 2.69 -6.99
C LEU A 129 2.41 1.62 -6.89
N ARG A 130 2.17 0.43 -7.49
CA ARG A 130 3.14 -0.68 -7.52
C ARG A 130 4.47 -0.25 -8.16
N VAL A 131 4.44 0.38 -9.34
CA VAL A 131 5.67 0.84 -10.01
C VAL A 131 6.40 1.90 -9.18
N ARG A 132 5.68 2.82 -8.54
CA ARG A 132 6.32 3.81 -7.64
C ARG A 132 6.97 3.15 -6.43
N THR A 133 6.31 2.15 -5.84
CA THR A 133 6.90 1.33 -4.76
C THR A 133 8.15 0.61 -5.23
N ILE A 134 8.17 0.04 -6.45
CA ILE A 134 9.36 -0.58 -7.04
C ILE A 134 10.50 0.43 -7.20
N ILE A 135 10.20 1.61 -7.76
CA ILE A 135 11.19 2.67 -7.95
C ILE A 135 11.79 3.09 -6.61
N GLU A 136 10.96 3.25 -5.58
CA GLU A 136 11.37 3.60 -4.22
C GLU A 136 12.29 2.53 -3.61
N LEU A 137 11.88 1.26 -3.63
CA LEU A 137 12.66 0.14 -3.10
C LEU A 137 14.02 0.02 -3.79
N VAL A 138 14.06 0.06 -5.11
CA VAL A 138 15.31 -0.06 -5.89
C VAL A 138 16.21 1.18 -5.70
N THR A 139 15.62 2.37 -5.57
CA THR A 139 16.41 3.60 -5.39
C THR A 139 17.09 3.65 -4.02
N ASN A 140 16.39 3.17 -2.98
CA ASN A 140 16.82 3.26 -1.58
C ASN A 140 17.12 1.87 -0.99
N GLU A 141 17.54 0.91 -1.81
CA GLU A 141 17.69 -0.49 -1.43
C GLU A 141 18.53 -0.69 -0.18
N ASN A 142 19.69 -0.03 -0.10
CA ASN A 142 20.59 -0.12 1.05
C ASN A 142 19.89 0.26 2.37
N TYR A 143 18.99 1.25 2.33
CA TYR A 143 18.20 1.63 3.51
C TYR A 143 17.26 0.50 3.93
N TYR A 144 16.46 -0.01 3.00
CA TYR A 144 15.48 -1.06 3.29
C TYR A 144 16.16 -2.38 3.69
N GLN A 145 17.26 -2.73 3.03
CA GLN A 145 18.08 -3.88 3.40
C GLN A 145 18.57 -3.76 4.84
N THR A 146 19.20 -2.64 5.19
CA THR A 146 19.73 -2.40 6.55
C THR A 146 18.63 -2.46 7.60
N MET A 147 17.46 -1.89 7.31
CA MET A 147 16.38 -1.76 8.30
C MET A 147 15.55 -3.03 8.47
N TYR A 148 15.30 -3.78 7.39
CA TYR A 148 14.23 -4.78 7.37
C TYR A 148 14.68 -6.20 7.03
N SER A 149 15.86 -6.41 6.40
CA SER A 149 16.20 -7.74 5.85
C SER A 149 16.37 -8.82 6.91
N GLN A 150 16.77 -8.45 8.12
CA GLN A 150 16.84 -9.37 9.26
C GLN A 150 15.47 -9.91 9.71
N TYR A 151 14.38 -9.24 9.36
CA TYR A 151 13.03 -9.60 9.79
C TYR A 151 12.21 -10.30 8.69
N VAL A 152 12.37 -9.85 7.44
CA VAL A 152 11.53 -10.29 6.31
C VAL A 152 12.32 -10.85 5.13
N GLY A 153 13.63 -11.05 5.31
CA GLY A 153 14.48 -11.69 4.31
C GLY A 153 15.08 -10.74 3.26
N PRO A 154 15.76 -11.30 2.24
CA PRO A 154 16.51 -10.52 1.26
C PRO A 154 15.62 -9.60 0.41
N ILE A 155 16.06 -8.34 0.25
CA ILE A 155 15.30 -7.33 -0.49
C ILE A 155 15.25 -7.58 -2.01
N ASP A 156 16.28 -8.20 -2.59
CA ASP A 156 16.34 -8.53 -4.01
C ASP A 156 15.21 -9.50 -4.42
N ILE A 157 14.91 -10.47 -3.55
CA ILE A 157 13.77 -11.38 -3.70
C ILE A 157 12.45 -10.62 -3.68
N ALA A 158 12.28 -9.68 -2.74
CA ALA A 158 11.09 -8.83 -2.67
C ALA A 158 10.93 -7.96 -3.92
N ILE A 159 12.00 -7.27 -4.35
CA ILE A 159 12.05 -6.45 -5.58
C ILE A 159 11.67 -7.29 -6.82
N LYS A 160 12.16 -8.53 -6.91
CA LYS A 160 11.79 -9.44 -7.98
C LYS A 160 10.31 -9.79 -7.95
N ALA A 161 9.77 -10.12 -6.78
CA ALA A 161 8.40 -10.56 -6.59
C ALA A 161 7.39 -9.44 -6.93
N ILE A 162 7.60 -8.24 -6.38
CA ILE A 162 6.68 -7.10 -6.57
C ILE A 162 6.55 -6.66 -8.04
N CYS A 163 7.56 -6.92 -8.89
CA CYS A 163 7.53 -6.61 -10.32
C CYS A 163 6.42 -7.36 -11.06
N LYS A 164 5.97 -8.52 -10.55
CA LYS A 164 4.86 -9.27 -11.13
C LYS A 164 3.55 -8.70 -10.62
N ASN A 165 2.65 -8.33 -11.54
CA ASN A 165 1.33 -7.85 -11.15
C ASN A 165 0.59 -8.92 -10.31
N CYS A 166 -0.31 -8.48 -9.43
CA CYS A 166 -1.10 -9.38 -8.58
C CYS A 166 -0.27 -10.26 -7.62
N THR A 167 1.01 -9.95 -7.40
CA THR A 167 1.79 -10.57 -6.32
C THR A 167 1.51 -9.85 -5.01
N PHE A 168 1.19 -10.61 -3.96
CA PHE A 168 0.90 -10.07 -2.63
C PHE A 168 2.07 -9.21 -2.12
N SER A 169 1.72 -8.06 -1.56
CA SER A 169 2.67 -7.19 -0.88
C SER A 169 3.07 -7.76 0.48
N GLU A 170 4.27 -7.43 0.93
CA GLU A 170 4.79 -7.74 2.25
C GLU A 170 5.19 -6.44 2.97
N LEU A 171 6.07 -6.54 3.97
CA LEU A 171 6.48 -5.41 4.80
C LEU A 171 7.24 -4.33 4.01
N TYR A 172 8.10 -4.76 3.08
CA TYR A 172 8.91 -3.85 2.26
C TYR A 172 8.02 -2.88 1.49
N GLU A 173 6.92 -3.37 0.92
CA GLU A 173 5.98 -2.55 0.18
C GLU A 173 5.27 -1.53 1.05
N ILE A 174 4.88 -1.89 2.28
CA ILE A 174 4.27 -0.95 3.23
C ILE A 174 5.26 0.17 3.58
N ALA A 175 6.50 -0.19 3.91
CA ALA A 175 7.55 0.76 4.27
C ALA A 175 7.90 1.69 3.09
N ALA A 176 7.99 1.16 1.87
CA ALA A 176 8.24 1.97 0.68
C ALA A 176 7.05 2.83 0.29
N LEU A 177 5.82 2.32 0.41
CA LEU A 177 4.61 3.08 0.09
C LEU A 177 4.42 4.26 1.04
N CYS A 178 4.84 4.13 2.30
CA CYS A 178 4.91 5.25 3.25
C CYS A 178 5.74 6.42 2.70
N ASN A 179 6.93 6.16 2.14
CA ASN A 179 7.75 7.18 1.47
C ASN A 179 7.14 7.68 0.15
N VAL A 180 6.54 6.80 -0.66
CA VAL A 180 5.87 7.20 -1.92
C VAL A 180 4.70 8.16 -1.67
N LEU A 181 3.93 7.92 -0.62
CA LEU A 181 2.73 8.70 -0.27
C LEU A 181 3.03 9.90 0.63
N GLN A 182 4.21 9.95 1.26
CA GLN A 182 4.57 10.96 2.26
C GLN A 182 3.56 10.99 3.42
N CYS A 183 3.20 9.80 3.91
CA CYS A 183 2.15 9.55 4.89
C CYS A 183 2.60 8.47 5.87
N ASN A 184 2.25 8.61 7.15
CA ASN A 184 2.51 7.54 8.11
C ASN A 184 1.53 6.39 7.85
N ILE A 185 2.05 5.17 7.82
CA ILE A 185 1.22 3.96 7.68
C ILE A 185 1.35 3.17 8.97
N GLN A 186 0.27 3.12 9.74
CA GLN A 186 0.13 2.18 10.84
C GLN A 186 -0.24 0.81 10.27
N SER A 187 0.74 -0.08 10.25
CA SER A 187 0.56 -1.48 9.91
C SER A 187 0.03 -2.23 11.14
N ILE A 188 -1.13 -2.87 11.02
CA ILE A 188 -1.80 -3.56 12.13
C ILE A 188 -1.85 -5.04 11.83
N TYR A 189 -1.18 -5.84 12.66
CA TYR A 189 -1.14 -7.29 12.50
C TYR A 189 -1.93 -7.94 13.65
N PRO A 190 -2.92 -8.81 13.36
CA PRO A 190 -3.68 -9.54 14.39
C PRO A 190 -2.77 -10.41 15.25
N LYS A 191 -3.02 -10.53 16.56
CA LYS A 191 -2.25 -11.43 17.45
C LYS A 191 -2.63 -12.91 17.28
N ILE A 192 -2.45 -13.41 16.06
CA ILE A 192 -2.67 -14.81 15.68
C ILE A 192 -1.32 -15.41 15.33
N ASP A 193 -0.97 -16.52 15.98
CA ASP A 193 0.35 -17.18 15.86
C ASP A 193 1.54 -16.23 16.04
N PHE A 194 1.33 -15.13 16.78
CA PHE A 194 2.24 -13.99 16.82
C PHE A 194 3.51 -14.32 17.58
N GLN A 195 4.65 -14.16 16.91
CA GLN A 195 5.97 -14.37 17.50
C GLN A 195 6.69 -13.03 17.67
N HIS A 196 7.66 -12.96 18.59
CA HIS A 196 8.29 -11.69 18.96
C HIS A 196 8.93 -10.95 17.77
N TYR A 197 9.55 -11.67 16.83
CA TYR A 197 10.13 -11.06 15.62
C TYR A 197 9.09 -10.46 14.66
N MET A 198 7.81 -10.85 14.78
CA MET A 198 6.71 -10.32 13.98
C MET A 198 6.25 -8.93 14.48
N ALA A 199 6.83 -8.43 15.58
CA ALA A 199 6.57 -7.07 16.09
C ALA A 199 6.70 -5.99 15.02
N ILE A 200 7.62 -6.16 14.06
CA ILE A 200 7.81 -5.22 12.96
C ILE A 200 6.59 -5.11 12.03
N LEU A 201 5.80 -6.19 11.91
CA LEU A 201 4.58 -6.22 11.09
C LEU A 201 3.44 -5.42 11.73
N ASN A 202 3.49 -5.19 13.05
CA ASN A 202 2.55 -4.36 13.80
C ASN A 202 3.24 -3.07 14.28
N ASN A 203 3.56 -2.17 13.35
CA ASN A 203 4.33 -0.96 13.62
C ASN A 203 3.83 0.25 12.82
N VAL A 204 4.26 1.45 13.21
CA VAL A 204 4.03 2.68 12.46
C VAL A 204 5.26 2.95 11.58
N PHE A 205 5.04 3.00 10.28
CA PHE A 205 6.04 3.39 9.29
C PHE A 205 5.91 4.89 9.05
N THR A 206 7.04 5.59 9.10
CA THR A 206 7.13 7.04 8.95
C THR A 206 8.07 7.36 7.79
N PRO A 207 7.78 8.37 6.96
CA PRO A 207 8.69 8.77 5.88
C PRO A 207 10.07 9.19 6.41
N VAL A 208 11.12 8.82 5.69
CA VAL A 208 12.54 9.03 6.04
C VAL A 208 12.97 10.44 5.55
N PRO A 209 13.88 11.18 6.25
CA PRO A 209 13.60 12.48 6.89
C PRO A 209 13.83 13.76 6.04
N PRO A 210 13.44 14.96 6.54
CA PRO A 210 12.44 15.27 7.56
C PRO A 210 11.20 15.88 6.88
N ILE A 211 10.14 15.10 6.73
CA ILE A 211 8.86 15.61 6.23
C ILE A 211 7.85 15.37 7.34
N ILE A 212 7.13 16.43 7.72
CA ILE A 212 5.93 16.28 8.54
C ILE A 212 4.98 15.46 7.68
N ALA A 213 4.76 14.20 8.07
CA ALA A 213 3.82 13.35 7.37
C ALA A 213 2.47 14.07 7.28
N ASN A 214 1.93 14.20 6.08
CA ASN A 214 0.75 15.03 5.85
C ASN A 214 -0.52 14.41 6.43
N CYS A 215 -0.49 13.10 6.71
CA CYS A 215 -1.60 12.33 7.26
C CYS A 215 -1.10 11.00 7.83
N ASN A 216 -1.97 10.31 8.57
CA ASN A 216 -1.74 8.97 9.11
C ASN A 216 -2.85 8.04 8.64
N ILE A 217 -2.54 6.89 8.06
CA ILE A 217 -3.54 5.86 7.70
C ILE A 217 -3.24 4.57 8.45
N SER A 218 -4.24 3.70 8.56
CA SER A 218 -4.10 2.39 9.19
C SER A 218 -4.49 1.30 8.19
N ILE A 219 -3.62 0.30 8.04
CA ILE A 219 -3.82 -0.86 7.16
C ILE A 219 -3.75 -2.12 8.02
N LEU A 220 -4.74 -2.99 7.89
CA LEU A 220 -4.84 -4.26 8.61
C LEU A 220 -4.37 -5.40 7.71
N TRP A 221 -3.48 -6.25 8.25
CA TRP A 221 -3.21 -7.57 7.71
C TRP A 221 -4.39 -8.49 8.03
N SER A 222 -5.01 -9.05 7.01
CA SER A 222 -6.23 -9.86 7.12
C SER A 222 -6.11 -11.13 6.25
N HIS A 223 -7.19 -11.89 6.21
CA HIS A 223 -7.36 -13.02 5.33
C HIS A 223 -8.78 -13.03 4.74
N THR A 224 -8.91 -13.51 3.51
CA THR A 224 -10.20 -13.61 2.79
C THR A 224 -11.11 -14.73 3.31
N LEU A 225 -10.53 -15.67 4.07
CA LEU A 225 -11.24 -16.74 4.77
C LEU A 225 -11.22 -16.46 6.28
N ASN A 226 -12.15 -17.07 7.02
CA ASN A 226 -12.07 -17.11 8.47
C ASN A 226 -10.82 -17.89 8.93
N GLU A 227 -10.43 -17.72 10.20
CA GLU A 227 -9.18 -18.31 10.72
C GLU A 227 -9.12 -19.83 10.62
N LYS A 228 -10.23 -20.52 10.87
CA LYS A 228 -10.26 -21.98 10.82
C LYS A 228 -9.92 -22.47 9.41
N ASP A 229 -10.63 -21.94 8.42
CA ASP A 229 -10.45 -22.34 7.02
C ASP A 229 -9.06 -21.90 6.50
N ALA A 230 -8.58 -20.72 6.90
CA ALA A 230 -7.23 -20.25 6.58
C ALA A 230 -6.15 -21.23 7.08
N ARG A 231 -6.29 -21.72 8.31
CA ARG A 231 -5.36 -22.71 8.89
C ARG A 231 -5.43 -24.06 8.17
N GLU A 232 -6.62 -24.52 7.82
CA GLU A 232 -6.80 -25.78 7.07
C GLU A 232 -6.06 -25.74 5.72
N THR A 233 -6.04 -24.58 5.05
CA THR A 233 -5.30 -24.40 3.80
C THR A 233 -3.79 -24.21 3.96
N ASN A 234 -3.31 -23.96 5.19
CA ASN A 234 -1.92 -23.58 5.46
C ASN A 234 -1.30 -24.41 6.60
N ASN A 235 -1.45 -25.73 6.53
CA ASN A 235 -0.83 -26.72 7.43
C ASN A 235 -1.01 -26.40 8.93
N GLY A 236 -2.18 -25.87 9.31
CA GLY A 236 -2.51 -25.52 10.69
C GLY A 236 -2.03 -24.14 11.15
N THR A 237 -1.21 -23.46 10.36
CA THR A 237 -0.70 -22.11 10.65
C THR A 237 -1.53 -21.03 9.97
N TRP A 238 -1.72 -19.90 10.63
CA TRP A 238 -2.35 -18.75 9.99
C TRP A 238 -1.30 -17.88 9.28
N SER A 239 -1.62 -17.42 8.07
CA SER A 239 -0.86 -16.39 7.37
C SER A 239 -1.84 -15.43 6.69
N PRO A 240 -1.51 -14.12 6.60
CA PRO A 240 -2.37 -13.16 5.92
C PRO A 240 -2.27 -13.32 4.40
N ASN A 241 -3.38 -13.08 3.71
CA ASN A 241 -3.42 -12.99 2.25
C ASN A 241 -4.20 -11.76 1.76
N HIS A 242 -4.51 -10.82 2.66
CA HIS A 242 -5.30 -9.66 2.34
C HIS A 242 -4.88 -8.44 3.16
N PHE A 243 -5.07 -7.26 2.57
CA PHE A 243 -4.92 -5.98 3.23
C PHE A 243 -6.20 -5.20 3.07
N VAL A 244 -6.65 -4.57 4.16
CA VAL A 244 -7.78 -3.64 4.14
C VAL A 244 -7.41 -2.32 4.78
N PRO A 245 -7.93 -1.18 4.30
CA PRO A 245 -7.81 0.06 5.03
C PRO A 245 -8.78 0.07 6.21
N LEU A 246 -8.34 0.65 7.31
CA LEU A 246 -9.19 0.95 8.45
C LEU A 246 -9.61 2.42 8.42
N MET A 247 -10.90 2.67 8.61
CA MET A 247 -11.48 4.01 8.67
C MET A 247 -12.12 4.29 10.02
N SER A 248 -12.13 5.56 10.42
CA SER A 248 -12.92 6.01 11.55
C SER A 248 -14.41 5.86 11.26
N PRO A 249 -15.23 5.43 12.22
CA PRO A 249 -16.68 5.46 12.06
C PRO A 249 -17.13 6.91 11.85
N ALA A 250 -18.23 7.10 11.11
CA ALA A 250 -18.87 8.41 11.06
C ALA A 250 -19.24 8.82 12.50
N ILE A 251 -18.83 10.02 12.93
CA ILE A 251 -19.27 10.55 14.21
C ILE A 251 -20.78 10.75 14.11
N LEU A 252 -21.55 9.93 14.83
CA LEU A 252 -22.95 10.22 15.13
C LEU A 252 -22.95 11.46 16.04
N ASN A 253 -23.42 12.59 15.52
CA ASN A 253 -23.67 13.81 16.29
C ASN A 253 -24.84 13.61 17.27
N GLU A 254 -24.75 12.67 18.22
CA GLU A 254 -25.81 12.44 19.21
C GLU A 254 -25.55 13.06 20.59
N THR A 255 -24.36 13.63 20.84
CA THR A 255 -24.00 14.16 22.19
C THR A 255 -23.89 15.67 22.31
N LEU A 256 -24.63 16.44 21.50
CA LEU A 256 -24.85 17.89 21.76
C LEU A 256 -26.31 18.27 22.06
N HIS A 257 -27.27 17.37 21.83
CA HIS A 257 -28.68 17.64 22.14
C HIS A 257 -29.15 17.16 23.53
N GLY A 258 -28.36 16.34 24.24
CA GLY A 258 -28.72 15.80 25.56
C GLY A 258 -28.37 16.67 26.77
N ILE A 259 -27.56 17.73 26.60
CA ILE A 259 -27.07 18.55 27.73
C ILE A 259 -27.85 19.87 27.88
N ILE A 260 -28.57 20.32 26.84
CA ILE A 260 -29.30 21.61 26.87
C ILE A 260 -30.71 21.47 27.52
N SER A 261 -31.22 20.25 27.69
CA SER A 261 -32.57 19.99 28.23
C SER A 261 -32.63 19.78 29.75
N ALA A 262 -31.50 19.72 30.47
CA ALA A 262 -31.47 19.58 31.94
C ALA A 262 -31.23 20.90 32.70
N GLY A 263 -31.14 22.03 32.00
CA GLY A 263 -30.82 23.34 32.57
C GLY A 263 -31.99 24.32 32.58
N LYS A 264 -33.16 23.95 33.10
CA LYS A 264 -34.21 24.95 33.39
C LYS A 264 -35.14 24.50 34.52
N VAL A 265 -35.33 25.45 35.44
CA VAL A 265 -36.32 25.52 36.54
C VAL A 265 -35.86 24.98 37.90
N ILE A 266 -35.10 25.79 38.62
CA ILE A 266 -35.49 26.18 39.99
C ILE A 266 -35.41 27.72 40.05
N LYS A 267 -36.57 28.37 40.14
CA LYS A 267 -36.70 29.79 40.47
C LYS A 267 -37.60 29.88 41.71
N ARG A 268 -37.06 30.58 42.70
CA ARG A 268 -37.63 31.06 43.98
C ARG A 268 -37.68 30.04 45.11
#